data_AF-A0A1M5DGI6-F1
#
_entry.id   AF-A0A1M5DGI6-F1
#
_cell.length_a   1.000
_cell.length_b   1.000
_cell.length_c   1.000
_cell.angle_alpha   90.00
_cell.angle_beta   90.00
_cell.angle_gamma   90.00
#
_symmetry.space_group_name_H-M   'P 1'
#
loop_
_entity.id
_entity.type
_entity.pdbx_description
1 polymer ?
#
loop_
_entity_poly.entity_id
_entity_poly.type
_entity_poly.pdbx_seq_one_letter_code
_entity_poly.pdbx_strand_id
1 'polypeptide(L)'
;MKKLIVLLCLVFAAVCSAQTLEPEFQAFSGALLKLKKANKGYHKFRLTVDVAPWAFQADGEVQAPGGDGDALITGLFDGDVYAMLAYVPSTAVGSDNKEYQVGFFDMMLYFEDEPTRIRNLRFKLLPPANDEWAMGILKDALESGSLLGNVWGGKYDKAITRASADPLDKAKLRAMQKKSSDNSDDESTITTRKRRVEADENVAPKKKKARPVEDDAAMNKRKRRVDAEPEAAPVAKKKKKKKVSDECDDPSLSVKEKRRCQLKKK
;
A
#
# COMPACT_ATOMS: atom_id res chain seq x y z
N MET A 1 6.54 52.88 19.81
CA MET A 1 7.48 51.78 19.46
C MET A 1 7.30 50.50 20.29
N LYS A 2 7.12 50.56 21.62
CA LYS A 2 6.95 49.34 22.46
C LYS A 2 5.76 48.42 22.08
N LYS A 3 4.62 48.99 21.64
CA LYS A 3 3.42 48.22 21.25
C LYS A 3 3.57 47.46 19.93
N LEU A 4 4.39 47.98 19.00
CA LEU A 4 4.66 47.33 17.72
C LEU A 4 5.58 46.11 17.89
N ILE A 5 6.55 46.18 18.79
CA ILE A 5 7.46 45.06 19.10
C ILE A 5 6.70 43.91 19.78
N VAL A 6 5.80 44.21 20.71
CA VAL A 6 4.97 43.18 21.38
C VAL A 6 4.02 42.50 20.40
N LEU A 7 3.43 43.25 19.46
CA LEU A 7 2.59 42.66 18.41
C LEU A 7 3.41 41.76 17.48
N LEU A 8 4.63 42.16 17.13
CA LEU A 8 5.52 41.38 16.28
C LEU A 8 6.01 40.10 16.97
N CYS A 9 6.29 40.15 18.27
CA CYS A 9 6.62 38.95 19.08
C CYS A 9 5.42 38.02 19.26
N LEU A 10 4.19 38.53 19.36
CA LEU A 10 2.97 37.71 19.43
C LEU A 10 2.65 37.05 18.09
N VAL A 11 2.86 37.74 16.97
CA VAL A 11 2.71 37.15 15.63
C VAL A 11 3.81 36.12 15.38
N PHE A 12 5.06 36.37 15.79
CA PHE A 12 6.14 35.38 15.66
C PHE A 12 5.91 34.16 16.57
N ALA A 13 5.40 34.36 17.79
CA ALA A 13 5.03 33.27 18.68
C ALA A 13 3.85 32.44 18.14
N ALA A 14 2.87 33.08 17.47
CA ALA A 14 1.75 32.41 16.81
C ALA A 14 2.14 31.66 15.52
N VAL A 15 3.21 32.08 14.84
CA VAL A 15 3.76 31.35 13.68
C VAL A 15 4.71 30.22 14.13
N CYS A 16 5.38 30.36 15.28
CA CYS A 16 6.23 29.31 15.85
C CYS A 16 5.47 28.26 16.69
N SER A 17 4.21 28.50 17.05
CA SER A 17 3.39 27.47 17.70
C SER A 17 2.67 26.62 16.65
N ALA A 18 3.28 25.45 16.39
CA ALA A 18 2.67 24.27 15.77
C ALA A 18 2.46 24.29 14.25
N GLN A 19 3.55 24.23 13.49
CA GLN A 19 3.62 23.15 12.50
C GLN A 19 3.82 21.85 13.29
N THR A 20 2.73 21.26 13.78
CA THR A 20 2.78 19.92 14.37
C THR A 20 3.16 18.95 13.27
N LEU A 21 4.42 18.52 13.27
CA LEU A 21 4.88 17.36 12.50
C LEU A 21 4.06 16.15 12.95
N GLU A 22 3.00 15.83 12.23
CA GLU A 22 2.19 14.64 12.48
C GLU A 22 2.72 13.49 11.62
N PRO A 23 3.25 12.42 12.22
CA PRO A 23 3.70 11.27 11.46
C PRO A 23 2.51 10.44 10.94
N GLU A 24 2.67 9.91 9.75
CA GLU A 24 1.81 8.88 9.16
C GLU A 24 2.51 7.51 9.17
N PHE A 25 1.70 6.47 9.00
CA PHE A 25 2.15 5.08 9.14
C PHE A 25 1.67 4.26 7.94
N GLN A 26 2.58 3.46 7.37
CA GLN A 26 2.27 2.53 6.30
C GLN A 26 2.89 1.17 6.58
N ALA A 27 2.06 0.12 6.60
CA ALA A 27 2.54 -1.24 6.70
C ALA A 27 2.90 -1.81 5.32
N PHE A 28 3.98 -2.59 5.28
CA PHE A 28 4.44 -3.37 4.15
C PHE A 28 4.54 -4.84 4.55
N SER A 29 4.09 -5.72 3.67
CA SER A 29 4.16 -7.16 3.88
C SER A 29 5.61 -7.62 4.00
N GLY A 30 5.85 -8.63 4.85
CA GLY A 30 7.13 -9.33 4.93
C GLY A 30 7.59 -9.92 3.59
N ALA A 31 6.70 -10.14 2.61
CA ALA A 31 7.10 -10.59 1.27
C ALA A 31 8.06 -9.62 0.55
N LEU A 32 8.13 -8.35 0.97
CA LEU A 32 9.06 -7.34 0.45
C LEU A 32 10.38 -7.29 1.25
N LEU A 33 10.45 -8.01 2.37
CA LEU A 33 11.57 -8.07 3.28
C LEU A 33 12.47 -9.25 2.94
N LYS A 34 13.78 -9.02 2.97
CA LYS A 34 14.81 -10.06 2.88
C LYS A 34 15.57 -10.11 4.19
N LEU A 35 15.59 -11.27 4.83
CA LEU A 35 16.38 -11.53 6.04
C LEU A 35 17.61 -12.36 5.69
N LYS A 36 18.76 -12.00 6.25
CA LYS A 36 19.94 -12.86 6.30
C LYS A 36 19.93 -13.67 7.59
N LYS A 37 20.68 -14.79 7.61
CA LYS A 37 20.89 -15.60 8.81
C LYS A 37 21.34 -14.73 9.99
N ALA A 38 20.79 -15.01 11.17
CA ALA A 38 21.13 -14.26 12.37
C ALA A 38 22.61 -14.38 12.73
N ASN A 39 23.18 -13.28 13.22
CA ASN A 39 24.49 -13.25 13.85
C ASN A 39 24.35 -12.53 15.19
N LYS A 40 24.73 -13.19 16.30
CA LYS A 40 24.54 -12.68 17.68
C LYS A 40 23.09 -12.26 17.98
N GLY A 41 22.11 -13.02 17.48
CA GLY A 41 20.68 -12.75 17.68
C GLY A 41 20.07 -11.67 16.78
N TYR A 42 20.83 -11.09 15.84
CA TYR A 42 20.34 -10.09 14.89
C TYR A 42 20.40 -10.58 13.45
N HIS A 43 19.31 -10.43 12.72
CA HIS A 43 19.24 -10.59 11.27
C HIS A 43 19.56 -9.27 10.59
N LYS A 44 20.42 -9.30 9.58
CA LYS A 44 20.47 -8.18 8.62
C LYS A 44 19.23 -8.25 7.75
N PHE A 45 18.46 -7.18 7.72
CA PHE A 45 17.27 -7.09 6.88
C PHE A 45 17.45 -6.06 5.76
N ARG A 46 16.68 -6.26 4.69
CA ARG A 46 16.46 -5.28 3.63
C ARG A 46 15.01 -5.30 3.20
N LEU A 47 14.32 -4.18 3.33
CA LEU A 47 13.03 -3.92 2.71
C LEU A 47 13.26 -3.14 1.42
N THR A 48 12.63 -3.54 0.32
CA THR A 48 12.73 -2.83 -0.97
C THR A 48 11.34 -2.61 -1.53
N VAL A 49 11.02 -1.35 -1.84
CA VAL A 49 9.76 -0.95 -2.48
C VAL A 49 10.10 -0.05 -3.67
N ASP A 50 9.76 -0.48 -4.88
CA ASP A 50 10.15 0.14 -6.14
C ASP A 50 8.93 0.47 -7.04
N VAL A 51 7.80 0.83 -6.41
CA VAL A 51 6.53 1.08 -7.09
C VAL A 51 5.85 2.32 -6.51
N ALA A 52 5.53 3.28 -7.36
CA ALA A 52 4.84 4.52 -7.00
C ALA A 52 3.58 4.24 -6.13
N PRO A 53 3.34 5.05 -5.07
CA PRO A 53 4.05 6.28 -4.70
C PRO A 53 5.31 6.05 -3.82
N TRP A 54 5.91 4.86 -3.84
CA TRP A 54 7.06 4.51 -3.02
C TRP A 54 8.25 4.07 -3.87
N ALA A 55 9.44 4.62 -3.60
CA ALA A 55 10.68 4.18 -4.25
C ALA A 55 11.83 4.27 -3.25
N PHE A 56 11.95 3.27 -2.39
CA PHE A 56 12.94 3.27 -1.32
C PHE A 56 13.45 1.88 -0.94
N GLN A 57 14.58 1.88 -0.24
CA GLN A 57 15.15 0.74 0.43
C GLN A 57 15.42 1.09 1.89
N ALA A 58 15.02 0.22 2.81
CA ALA A 58 15.40 0.28 4.22
C ALA A 58 16.28 -0.92 4.57
N ASP A 59 17.47 -0.67 5.11
CA ASP A 59 18.39 -1.70 5.61
C ASP A 59 18.62 -1.52 7.10
N GLY A 60 18.85 -2.61 7.82
CA GLY A 60 19.22 -2.56 9.24
C GLY A 60 19.50 -3.93 9.81
N GLU A 61 19.54 -4.00 11.14
CA GLU A 61 19.66 -5.25 11.89
C GLU A 61 18.46 -5.37 12.83
N VAL A 62 17.77 -6.52 12.80
CA VAL A 62 16.57 -6.79 13.60
C VAL A 62 16.75 -8.02 14.48
N GLN A 63 16.25 -7.96 15.70
CA GLN A 63 16.18 -9.09 16.63
C GLN A 63 14.71 -9.41 16.95
N ALA A 64 14.36 -10.70 16.95
CA ALA A 64 13.03 -11.19 17.29
C ALA A 64 12.63 -10.84 18.74
N PRO A 65 11.32 -10.73 19.04
CA PRO A 65 10.86 -10.76 20.43
C PRO A 65 11.37 -12.03 21.11
N GLY A 66 11.95 -11.92 22.31
CA GLY A 66 12.57 -13.05 23.01
C GLY A 66 13.96 -13.50 22.51
N GLY A 67 14.43 -13.00 21.37
CA GLY A 67 15.81 -13.20 20.89
C GLY A 67 16.07 -14.51 20.14
N ASP A 68 15.03 -15.26 19.77
CA ASP A 68 15.16 -16.42 18.88
C ASP A 68 15.64 -15.98 17.49
N GLY A 69 16.75 -16.57 17.04
CA GLY A 69 17.41 -16.24 15.79
C GLY A 69 16.81 -16.91 14.55
N ASP A 70 15.80 -17.76 14.69
CA ASP A 70 15.11 -18.37 13.54
C ASP A 70 13.63 -17.96 13.44
N ALA A 71 13.03 -17.46 14.54
CA ALA A 71 11.61 -17.06 14.61
C ALA A 71 11.21 -16.07 13.50
N LEU A 72 12.02 -15.05 13.22
CA LEU A 72 11.71 -14.06 12.18
C LEU A 72 11.78 -14.64 10.77
N ILE A 73 12.65 -15.62 10.52
CA ILE A 73 12.73 -16.28 9.22
C ILE A 73 11.49 -17.15 9.02
N THR A 74 11.12 -17.94 10.03
CA THR A 74 9.90 -18.77 10.00
C THR A 74 8.65 -17.92 9.82
N GLY A 75 8.48 -16.89 10.66
CA GLY A 75 7.35 -15.96 10.54
C GLY A 75 7.29 -15.21 9.21
N LEU A 76 8.43 -15.01 8.54
CA LEU A 76 8.45 -14.44 7.18
C LEU A 76 7.79 -15.37 6.16
N PHE A 77 8.02 -16.68 6.27
CA PHE A 77 7.42 -17.69 5.39
C PHE A 77 5.94 -17.90 5.71
N ASP A 78 5.56 -17.83 6.99
CA ASP A 78 4.18 -18.02 7.44
C ASP A 78 3.31 -16.76 7.23
N GLY A 79 3.94 -15.60 6.97
CA GLY A 79 3.26 -14.34 6.71
C GLY A 79 2.96 -13.52 7.95
N ASP A 80 3.55 -13.87 9.08
CA ASP A 80 3.36 -13.25 10.40
C ASP A 80 4.31 -12.07 10.67
N VAL A 81 5.19 -11.77 9.71
CA VAL A 81 6.10 -10.62 9.75
C VAL A 81 5.63 -9.52 8.79
N TYR A 82 5.53 -8.30 9.31
CA TYR A 82 5.32 -7.10 8.48
C TYR A 82 6.22 -5.94 8.96
N ALA A 83 6.49 -5.01 8.05
CA ALA A 83 7.22 -3.79 8.33
C ALA A 83 6.25 -2.62 8.48
N MET A 84 6.38 -1.82 9.53
CA MET A 84 5.64 -0.59 9.75
C MET A 84 6.59 0.59 9.54
N LEU A 85 6.35 1.38 8.49
CA LEU A 85 7.09 2.60 8.19
C LEU A 85 6.41 3.79 8.85
N ALA A 86 7.19 4.65 9.53
CA ALA A 86 6.76 5.96 9.99
C ALA A 86 7.40 7.04 9.10
N TYR A 87 6.57 7.97 8.63
CA TYR A 87 7.00 9.03 7.72
C TYR A 87 6.27 10.35 7.99
N VAL A 88 6.92 11.46 7.66
CA VAL A 88 6.29 12.77 7.55
C VAL A 88 5.76 12.89 6.11
N PRO A 89 4.48 13.19 5.89
CA PRO A 89 3.91 13.31 4.55
C PRO A 89 4.60 14.41 3.76
N SER A 90 5.51 14.01 2.87
CA SER A 90 6.32 14.91 2.03
C SER A 90 6.66 14.18 0.74
N THR A 91 6.28 14.79 -0.39
CA THR A 91 6.44 14.19 -1.72
C THR A 91 7.52 14.88 -2.55
N ALA A 92 8.14 14.11 -3.43
CA ALA A 92 9.00 14.59 -4.51
C ALA A 92 8.53 14.01 -5.84
N VAL A 93 8.67 14.79 -6.91
CA VAL A 93 8.36 14.33 -8.28
C VAL A 93 9.56 13.55 -8.80
N GLY A 94 9.35 12.28 -9.15
CA GLY A 94 10.37 11.44 -9.76
C GLY A 94 10.65 11.81 -11.21
N SER A 95 11.75 11.28 -11.78
CA SER A 95 12.10 11.47 -13.19
C SER A 95 11.08 10.90 -14.19
N ASP A 96 10.11 10.10 -13.73
CA ASP A 96 8.98 9.61 -14.50
C ASP A 96 7.70 10.48 -14.34
N ASN A 97 7.84 11.69 -13.77
CA ASN A 97 6.77 12.65 -13.48
C ASN A 97 5.69 12.15 -12.52
N LYS A 98 5.98 11.13 -11.69
CA LYS A 98 5.07 10.67 -10.63
C LYS A 98 5.50 11.21 -9.28
N GLU A 99 4.56 11.34 -8.36
CA GLU A 99 4.85 11.74 -6.99
C GLU A 99 5.24 10.54 -6.12
N TYR A 100 6.27 10.75 -5.31
CA TYR A 100 6.80 9.75 -4.39
C TYR A 100 6.89 10.30 -2.99
N GLN A 101 6.44 9.53 -2.01
CA GLN A 101 6.73 9.81 -0.60
C GLN A 101 8.22 9.63 -0.36
N VAL A 102 8.84 10.60 0.31
CA VAL A 102 10.29 10.59 0.59
C VAL A 102 10.63 10.99 2.03
N GLY A 103 9.64 11.43 2.81
CA GLY A 103 9.81 11.90 4.20
C GLY A 103 9.92 10.79 5.26
N PHE A 104 10.71 9.75 5.01
CA PHE A 104 10.86 8.61 5.94
C PHE A 104 11.75 8.96 7.12
N PHE A 105 11.42 8.47 8.32
CA PHE A 105 12.28 8.72 9.49
C PHE A 105 12.47 7.53 10.43
N ASP A 106 11.50 6.61 10.55
CA ASP A 106 11.64 5.44 11.42
C ASP A 106 10.87 4.23 10.87
N MET A 107 11.22 3.03 11.33
CA MET A 107 10.57 1.78 10.94
C MET A 107 10.63 0.75 12.07
N MET A 108 9.57 -0.02 12.21
CA MET A 108 9.48 -1.18 13.11
C MET A 108 9.14 -2.44 12.31
N LEU A 109 9.71 -3.59 12.66
CA LEU A 109 9.19 -4.87 12.19
C LEU A 109 8.34 -5.48 13.31
N TYR A 110 7.18 -6.00 12.95
CA TYR A 110 6.29 -6.71 13.87
C TYR A 110 6.31 -8.19 13.52
N PHE A 111 6.34 -9.03 14.55
CA PHE A 111 6.19 -10.49 14.47
C PHE A 111 5.06 -10.88 15.41
N GLU A 112 3.98 -11.48 14.88
CA GLU A 112 2.79 -11.83 15.67
C GLU A 112 2.23 -10.64 16.50
N ASP A 113 2.17 -9.46 15.89
CA ASP A 113 1.78 -8.18 16.52
C ASP A 113 2.71 -7.69 17.66
N GLU A 114 3.83 -8.37 17.92
CA GLU A 114 4.86 -7.93 18.85
C GLU A 114 5.97 -7.12 18.14
N PRO A 115 6.39 -5.97 18.70
CA PRO A 115 7.45 -5.17 18.11
C PRO A 115 8.82 -5.83 18.29
N THR A 116 9.61 -5.82 17.23
CA THR A 116 11.01 -6.29 17.23
C THR A 116 11.97 -5.20 17.73
N ARG A 117 13.26 -5.53 17.84
CA ARG A 117 14.32 -4.53 18.12
C ARG A 117 15.15 -4.30 16.88
N ILE A 118 15.13 -3.07 16.36
CA ILE A 118 15.92 -2.67 15.19
C ILE A 118 17.10 -1.79 15.63
N ARG A 119 18.25 -1.98 14.99
CA ARG A 119 19.41 -1.10 15.08
C ARG A 119 20.02 -0.85 13.71
N ASN A 120 20.81 0.22 13.60
CA ASN A 120 21.51 0.61 12.38
C ASN A 120 20.56 0.77 11.17
N LEU A 121 19.33 1.23 11.42
CA LEU A 121 18.33 1.52 10.39
C LEU A 121 18.85 2.62 9.46
N ARG A 122 18.75 2.40 8.15
CA ARG A 122 19.10 3.37 7.12
C ARG A 122 18.11 3.32 5.99
N PHE A 123 17.64 4.49 5.57
CA PHE A 123 16.82 4.66 4.39
C PHE A 123 17.66 5.10 3.19
N LYS A 124 17.27 4.65 2.01
CA LYS A 124 17.80 5.09 0.73
C LYS A 124 16.65 5.27 -0.24
N LEU A 125 16.63 6.39 -0.94
CA LEU A 125 15.71 6.57 -2.05
C LEU A 125 16.22 5.80 -3.28
N LEU A 126 15.29 5.22 -4.03
CA LEU A 126 15.55 4.51 -5.27
C LEU A 126 15.07 5.36 -6.46
N PRO A 127 15.68 5.21 -7.65
CA PRO A 127 15.10 5.77 -8.85
C PRO A 127 13.63 5.32 -9.01
N PRO A 128 12.73 6.20 -9.49
CA PRO A 128 13.01 7.49 -10.12
C PRO A 128 13.04 8.69 -9.15
N ALA A 129 12.85 8.51 -7.85
CA ALA A 129 12.72 9.58 -6.85
C ALA A 129 13.95 9.69 -5.93
N ASN A 130 15.13 9.86 -6.51
CA ASN A 130 16.41 9.87 -5.79
C ASN A 130 17.33 11.04 -6.16
N ASP A 131 16.75 12.14 -6.65
CA ASP A 131 17.49 13.35 -6.97
C ASP A 131 17.88 14.15 -5.71
N GLU A 132 18.63 15.24 -5.90
CA GLU A 132 19.13 16.05 -4.79
C GLU A 132 17.99 16.65 -3.93
N TRP A 133 16.88 17.03 -4.57
CA TRP A 133 15.70 17.55 -3.88
C TRP A 133 15.04 16.49 -2.99
N ALA A 134 14.75 15.31 -3.54
CA ALA A 134 14.17 14.20 -2.80
C ALA A 134 15.06 13.76 -1.62
N MET A 135 16.38 13.70 -1.85
CA MET A 135 17.35 13.40 -0.81
C MET A 135 17.41 14.47 0.28
N GLY A 136 17.21 15.74 -0.08
CA GLY A 136 17.04 16.85 0.87
C GLY A 136 15.85 16.64 1.79
N ILE A 137 14.68 16.31 1.23
CA ILE A 137 13.47 16.04 2.03
C ILE A 137 13.65 14.84 2.95
N LEU A 138 14.28 13.76 2.46
CA LEU A 138 14.58 12.60 3.31
C LEU A 138 15.47 12.99 4.49
N LYS A 139 16.48 13.82 4.25
CA LYS A 139 17.38 14.30 5.31
C LYS A 139 16.62 15.13 6.35
N ASP A 140 15.78 16.07 5.90
CA ASP A 140 14.95 16.90 6.78
C ASP A 140 13.98 16.04 7.60
N ALA A 141 13.41 14.99 7.00
CA ALA A 141 12.53 14.05 7.70
C ALA A 141 13.28 13.22 8.76
N LEU A 142 14.51 12.76 8.48
CA LEU A 142 15.33 12.05 9.45
C LEU A 142 15.68 12.94 10.65
N GLU A 143 16.02 14.21 10.39
CA GLU A 143 16.30 15.19 11.45
C GLU A 143 15.04 15.52 12.24
N SER A 144 13.91 15.77 11.56
CA SER A 144 12.63 16.11 12.18
C SER A 144 12.03 14.93 12.97
N GLY A 145 12.18 13.70 12.47
CA GLY A 145 11.72 12.49 13.14
C GLY A 145 12.41 12.28 14.49
N SER A 146 13.67 12.70 14.62
CA SER A 146 14.36 12.66 15.91
C SER A 146 13.71 13.58 16.97
N LEU A 147 13.04 14.65 16.53
CA LEU A 147 12.32 15.58 17.41
C LEU A 147 10.95 15.05 17.84
N LEU A 148 10.36 14.11 17.10
CA LEU A 148 9.08 13.46 17.44
C LEU A 148 9.20 12.49 18.62
N GLY A 149 10.41 12.10 18.99
CA GLY A 149 10.66 11.11 20.04
C GLY A 149 10.21 9.71 19.63
N ASN A 150 9.89 8.86 20.62
CA ASN A 150 9.44 7.50 20.35
C ASN A 150 8.00 7.51 19.79
N VAL A 151 7.84 7.13 18.52
CA VAL A 151 6.53 7.01 17.86
C VAL A 151 5.85 5.65 18.09
N TRP A 152 6.55 4.69 18.70
CA TRP A 152 6.06 3.32 18.93
C TRP A 152 5.58 3.13 20.37
N GLY A 153 4.38 2.54 20.54
CA GLY A 153 3.85 2.16 21.85
C GLY A 153 3.31 3.34 22.66
N GLY A 154 2.25 3.97 22.17
CA GLY A 154 1.58 5.07 22.85
C GLY A 154 0.64 5.88 21.97
N LYS A 155 0.94 7.19 21.80
CA LYS A 155 0.05 8.18 21.16
C LYS A 155 -0.48 7.74 19.79
N TYR A 156 0.34 7.02 19.02
CA TYR A 156 0.06 6.67 17.64
C TYR A 156 -0.49 5.25 17.43
N ASP A 157 -0.74 4.48 18.50
CA ASP A 157 -1.12 3.06 18.39
C ASP A 157 -2.35 2.84 17.50
N LYS A 158 -3.36 3.72 17.58
CA LYS A 158 -4.55 3.63 16.71
C LYS A 158 -4.21 3.79 15.22
N ALA A 159 -3.29 4.70 14.89
CA ALA A 159 -2.86 4.92 13.51
C ALA A 159 -2.03 3.73 13.01
N ILE A 160 -1.14 3.20 13.85
CA ILE A 160 -0.34 2.00 13.59
C ILE A 160 -1.24 0.78 13.34
N THR A 161 -2.23 0.53 14.21
CA THR A 161 -3.18 -0.58 14.04
C THR A 161 -4.01 -0.44 12.76
N ARG A 162 -4.42 0.78 12.41
CA ARG A 162 -5.14 1.02 11.15
C ARG A 162 -4.23 0.73 9.94
N ALA A 163 -2.97 1.16 9.99
CA ALA A 163 -2.00 0.93 8.93
C ALA A 163 -1.63 -0.56 8.81
N SER A 164 -1.55 -1.30 9.91
CA SER A 164 -1.17 -2.73 9.91
C SER A 164 -2.30 -3.66 9.48
N ALA A 165 -3.55 -3.20 9.51
CA ALA A 165 -4.71 -4.00 9.13
C ALA A 165 -4.66 -4.47 7.66
N ASP A 166 -4.00 -3.72 6.78
CA ASP A 166 -3.86 -4.09 5.37
C ASP A 166 -2.47 -3.75 4.80
N PRO A 167 -1.44 -4.55 5.13
CA PRO A 167 -0.07 -4.29 4.66
C PRO A 167 0.04 -4.32 3.14
N LEU A 168 0.85 -3.44 2.58
CA LEU A 168 1.13 -3.39 1.15
C LEU A 168 2.08 -4.51 0.74
N ASP A 169 1.62 -5.35 -0.18
CA ASP A 169 2.45 -6.31 -0.87
C ASP A 169 2.73 -5.85 -2.30
N LYS A 170 3.56 -6.63 -3.02
CA LYS A 170 3.93 -6.33 -4.40
C LYS A 170 2.71 -6.27 -5.35
N ALA A 171 1.66 -7.06 -5.09
CA ALA A 171 0.48 -7.09 -5.94
C ALA A 171 -0.38 -5.83 -5.74
N LYS A 172 -0.60 -5.41 -4.49
CA LYS A 172 -1.32 -4.19 -4.14
C LYS A 172 -0.61 -2.95 -4.64
N LEU A 173 0.71 -2.87 -4.48
CA LEU A 173 1.52 -1.77 -5.01
C LEU A 173 1.35 -1.63 -6.53
N ARG A 174 1.41 -2.74 -7.26
CA ARG A 174 1.19 -2.73 -8.72
C ARG A 174 -0.26 -2.37 -9.09
N ALA A 175 -1.23 -2.82 -8.31
CA ALA A 175 -2.63 -2.47 -8.53
C ALA A 175 -2.89 -0.97 -8.29
N MET A 176 -2.25 -0.38 -7.28
CA MET A 176 -2.27 1.07 -7.03
C MET A 176 -1.68 1.84 -8.20
N GLN A 177 -0.52 1.41 -8.70
CA GLN A 177 0.13 2.04 -9.85
C GLN A 177 -0.75 2.03 -11.11
N LYS A 178 -1.44 0.93 -11.40
CA LYS A 178 -2.37 0.84 -12.54
C LYS A 178 -3.58 1.76 -12.38
N LYS A 179 -4.16 1.82 -11.17
CA LYS A 179 -5.28 2.75 -10.91
C LYS A 179 -4.87 4.21 -11.06
N SER A 180 -3.65 4.57 -10.67
CA SER A 180 -3.15 5.93 -10.87
C SER A 180 -2.92 6.30 -12.33
N SER A 181 -2.53 5.36 -13.19
CA SER A 181 -2.37 5.62 -14.63
C SER A 181 -3.72 5.73 -15.35
N ASP A 182 -4.68 4.89 -15.01
CA ASP A 182 -5.99 4.90 -15.67
C ASP A 182 -6.75 6.22 -15.38
N ASN A 183 -6.64 6.75 -14.16
CA ASN A 183 -7.25 8.04 -13.80
C ASN A 183 -6.56 9.24 -14.47
N SER A 184 -5.25 9.16 -14.78
CA SER A 184 -4.54 10.26 -15.46
C SER A 184 -4.89 10.38 -16.94
N ASP A 185 -5.30 9.28 -17.58
CA ASP A 185 -5.66 9.28 -19.00
C ASP A 185 -7.08 9.85 -19.24
N ASP A 186 -8.02 9.63 -18.31
CA ASP A 186 -9.40 10.13 -18.41
C ASP A 186 -9.52 11.67 -18.18
N GLU A 187 -8.61 12.28 -17.42
CA GLU A 187 -8.63 13.74 -17.21
C GLU A 187 -8.10 14.53 -18.43
N SER A 188 -7.27 13.89 -19.26
CA SER A 188 -6.73 14.49 -20.48
C SER A 188 -7.75 14.60 -21.63
N THR A 189 -8.80 13.78 -21.63
CA THR A 189 -9.85 13.78 -22.69
C THR A 189 -11.00 14.75 -22.41
N ILE A 190 -11.18 15.22 -21.17
CA ILE A 190 -12.21 16.22 -20.82
C ILE A 190 -11.76 17.63 -21.22
N THR A 191 -10.46 17.94 -21.10
CA THR A 191 -9.93 19.27 -21.47
C THR A 191 -9.90 19.50 -22.98
N THR A 192 -9.77 18.45 -23.80
CA THR A 192 -9.85 18.57 -25.27
C THR A 192 -11.29 18.72 -25.78
N ARG A 193 -12.28 18.21 -25.05
CA ARG A 193 -13.70 18.34 -25.45
C ARG A 193 -14.28 19.72 -25.12
N LYS A 194 -13.75 20.39 -24.07
CA LYS A 194 -14.16 21.77 -23.73
C LYS A 194 -13.55 22.83 -24.64
N ARG A 195 -12.43 22.54 -25.31
CA ARG A 195 -11.79 23.48 -26.27
C ARG A 195 -12.36 23.41 -27.70
N ARG A 196 -13.23 22.43 -28.00
CA ARG A 196 -13.85 22.27 -29.33
C ARG A 196 -15.26 22.85 -29.43
N VAL A 197 -15.82 23.41 -28.36
CA VAL A 197 -17.15 24.04 -28.37
C VAL A 197 -17.08 25.58 -28.50
N GLU A 198 -15.90 26.20 -28.38
CA GLU A 198 -15.72 27.66 -28.49
C GLU A 198 -15.04 28.11 -29.81
N ALA A 199 -14.99 27.24 -30.82
CA ALA A 199 -14.43 27.58 -32.12
C ALA A 199 -15.26 26.98 -33.26
N ASP A 200 -16.58 27.23 -33.28
CA ASP A 200 -17.35 27.17 -34.53
C ASP A 200 -18.69 27.92 -34.40
N GLU A 201 -18.61 29.25 -34.35
CA GLU A 201 -19.79 30.10 -34.55
C GLU A 201 -19.45 31.16 -35.62
N ASN A 202 -19.39 30.72 -36.88
CA ASN A 202 -19.90 31.46 -38.04
C ASN A 202 -19.71 30.68 -39.35
N VAL A 203 -20.84 30.32 -39.96
CA VAL A 203 -21.16 30.37 -41.40
C VAL A 203 -22.01 29.15 -41.83
N ALA A 204 -23.31 29.40 -41.99
CA ALA A 204 -24.27 28.56 -42.72
C ALA A 204 -24.26 28.90 -44.24
N PRO A 205 -25.13 28.32 -45.09
CA PRO A 205 -25.32 26.91 -45.44
C PRO A 205 -25.33 26.69 -46.98
N LYS A 206 -25.02 25.49 -47.50
CA LYS A 206 -25.45 25.07 -48.86
C LYS A 206 -25.97 23.63 -48.94
N LYS A 207 -27.02 23.49 -49.74
CA LYS A 207 -28.03 22.42 -49.85
C LYS A 207 -27.64 21.27 -50.82
N LYS A 208 -28.08 20.06 -50.43
CA LYS A 208 -28.81 18.99 -51.17
C LYS A 208 -28.21 18.31 -52.43
N LYS A 209 -28.18 16.95 -52.40
CA LYS A 209 -29.02 15.96 -53.17
C LYS A 209 -28.55 14.51 -52.85
N ALA A 210 -29.36 13.64 -52.21
CA ALA A 210 -30.20 12.54 -52.76
C ALA A 210 -29.42 11.43 -53.53
N ARG A 211 -29.12 10.23 -52.95
CA ARG A 211 -29.89 8.92 -52.85
C ARG A 211 -30.03 8.17 -54.21
N PRO A 212 -30.22 6.81 -54.32
CA PRO A 212 -30.56 5.77 -53.29
C PRO A 212 -30.00 4.30 -53.50
N VAL A 213 -30.45 3.37 -52.61
CA VAL A 213 -30.66 1.87 -52.65
C VAL A 213 -29.52 0.89 -53.01
N GLU A 214 -29.39 -0.35 -52.50
CA GLU A 214 -30.28 -1.40 -51.93
C GLU A 214 -29.38 -2.40 -51.12
N ASP A 215 -29.78 -2.93 -49.94
CA ASP A 215 -30.37 -4.28 -49.66
C ASP A 215 -29.48 -5.49 -50.09
N ASP A 216 -29.36 -6.65 -49.42
CA ASP A 216 -30.26 -7.35 -48.52
C ASP A 216 -29.55 -8.54 -47.82
N ALA A 217 -30.16 -8.96 -46.70
CA ALA A 217 -30.35 -10.30 -46.12
C ALA A 217 -29.30 -11.45 -46.06
N ALA A 218 -29.52 -12.23 -44.99
CA ALA A 218 -29.51 -13.71 -44.89
C ALA A 218 -28.22 -14.38 -44.36
N MET A 219 -28.23 -15.45 -43.54
CA MET A 219 -29.22 -16.18 -42.74
C MET A 219 -28.44 -17.33 -42.06
N ASN A 220 -28.88 -17.73 -40.86
CA ASN A 220 -28.73 -19.04 -40.19
C ASN A 220 -27.65 -20.06 -40.65
N LYS A 221 -26.96 -20.67 -39.67
CA LYS A 221 -27.03 -22.14 -39.47
C LYS A 221 -26.51 -22.63 -38.12
N ARG A 222 -27.44 -23.26 -37.38
CA ARG A 222 -27.24 -24.24 -36.30
C ARG A 222 -26.33 -25.41 -36.74
N LYS A 223 -25.54 -25.96 -35.79
CA LYS A 223 -25.27 -27.40 -35.57
C LYS A 223 -24.53 -27.53 -34.23
N ARG A 224 -25.18 -27.95 -33.14
CA ARG A 224 -25.30 -29.34 -32.64
C ARG A 224 -23.99 -30.14 -32.75
N ARG A 225 -23.39 -30.46 -31.59
CA ARG A 225 -23.07 -31.84 -31.19
C ARG A 225 -23.04 -31.96 -29.66
N VAL A 226 -23.81 -32.93 -29.20
CA VAL A 226 -23.84 -33.60 -27.90
C VAL A 226 -23.14 -34.93 -28.12
N ASP A 227 -22.31 -35.37 -27.19
CA ASP A 227 -21.99 -36.76 -26.81
C ASP A 227 -21.30 -36.61 -25.43
N ALA A 228 -21.85 -37.01 -24.26
CA ALA A 228 -22.12 -38.38 -23.77
C ALA A 228 -20.83 -39.24 -23.87
N GLU A 229 -20.25 -39.83 -22.82
CA GLU A 229 -20.82 -40.53 -21.66
C GLU A 229 -19.68 -40.91 -20.64
N PRO A 230 -19.82 -41.80 -19.62
CA PRO A 230 -19.57 -41.48 -18.19
C PRO A 230 -18.60 -42.45 -17.45
N GLU A 231 -18.68 -42.42 -16.10
CA GLU A 231 -18.11 -43.35 -15.10
C GLU A 231 -16.64 -43.12 -14.70
N ALA A 232 -16.20 -43.17 -13.43
CA ALA A 232 -16.73 -43.86 -12.26
C ALA A 232 -16.32 -43.17 -10.94
N ALA A 233 -17.24 -43.16 -9.98
CA ALA A 233 -16.94 -43.25 -8.54
C ALA A 233 -17.25 -44.71 -8.10
N PRO A 234 -17.18 -45.16 -6.82
CA PRO A 234 -16.85 -44.46 -5.57
C PRO A 234 -16.00 -45.31 -4.57
N VAL A 235 -15.41 -44.73 -3.52
CA VAL A 235 -15.27 -45.45 -2.22
C VAL A 235 -15.32 -44.49 -1.03
N ALA A 236 -16.38 -44.64 -0.23
CA ALA A 236 -16.54 -44.06 1.09
C ALA A 236 -15.93 -44.98 2.17
N LYS A 237 -15.22 -44.43 3.17
CA LYS A 237 -15.04 -45.08 4.48
C LYS A 237 -15.07 -44.09 5.66
N LYS A 238 -16.09 -44.33 6.49
CA LYS A 238 -16.14 -44.28 7.98
C LYS A 238 -16.14 -42.92 8.70
N LYS A 239 -17.37 -42.54 9.07
CA LYS A 239 -17.72 -41.70 10.24
C LYS A 239 -17.15 -42.28 11.53
N LYS A 240 -16.42 -41.47 12.30
CA LYS A 240 -16.35 -41.55 13.77
C LYS A 240 -17.10 -40.35 14.35
N LYS A 241 -18.16 -40.62 15.12
CA LYS A 241 -18.83 -39.64 15.99
C LYS A 241 -17.86 -39.22 17.10
N LYS A 242 -17.66 -37.92 17.31
CA LYS A 242 -17.40 -37.38 18.66
C LYS A 242 -17.78 -35.90 18.78
N LYS A 243 -18.64 -35.67 19.78
CA LYS A 243 -18.94 -34.47 20.57
C LYS A 243 -19.21 -33.14 19.85
N VAL A 244 -20.42 -32.65 20.10
CA VAL A 244 -20.85 -31.25 20.03
C VAL A 244 -19.80 -30.36 20.70
N SER A 245 -19.02 -29.65 19.90
CA SER A 245 -18.28 -28.45 20.29
C SER A 245 -18.40 -27.49 19.11
N ASP A 246 -18.48 -26.19 19.44
CA ASP A 246 -18.88 -25.10 18.56
C ASP A 246 -18.52 -25.26 17.08
N GLU A 247 -19.54 -25.08 16.23
CA GLU A 247 -19.50 -25.12 14.75
C GLU A 247 -18.41 -24.23 14.10
N CYS A 248 -17.73 -23.40 14.88
CA CYS A 248 -16.63 -22.52 14.45
C CYS A 248 -15.22 -23.03 14.82
N ASP A 249 -15.12 -24.16 15.54
CA ASP A 249 -13.86 -24.80 15.95
C ASP A 249 -13.54 -26.07 15.15
N ASP A 250 -14.05 -26.19 13.93
CA ASP A 250 -13.70 -27.30 13.04
C ASP A 250 -12.19 -27.19 12.62
N PRO A 251 -11.36 -28.21 12.89
CA PRO A 251 -9.94 -28.20 12.52
C PRO A 251 -9.68 -28.18 11.00
N SER A 252 -10.69 -28.41 10.17
CA SER A 252 -10.58 -28.30 8.71
C SER A 252 -10.75 -26.87 8.17
N LEU A 253 -11.18 -25.91 9.01
CA LEU A 253 -11.35 -24.51 8.60
C LEU A 253 -10.02 -23.74 8.69
N SER A 254 -9.74 -22.92 7.69
CA SER A 254 -8.64 -21.96 7.76
C SER A 254 -8.91 -20.92 8.86
N VAL A 255 -7.85 -20.31 9.41
CA VAL A 255 -7.95 -19.29 10.48
C VAL A 255 -8.90 -18.13 10.09
N LYS A 256 -8.92 -17.78 8.80
CA LYS A 256 -9.79 -16.74 8.24
C LYS A 256 -11.27 -17.15 8.22
N GLU A 257 -11.57 -18.43 8.00
CA GLU A 257 -12.92 -18.98 8.04
C GLU A 257 -13.43 -19.14 9.47
N LYS A 258 -12.55 -19.52 10.42
CA LYS A 258 -12.88 -19.57 11.86
C LYS A 258 -13.30 -18.21 12.40
N ARG A 259 -12.53 -17.14 12.09
CA ARG A 259 -12.90 -15.76 12.47
C ARG A 259 -14.23 -15.30 11.84
N ARG A 260 -14.50 -15.67 10.57
CA ARG A 260 -15.79 -15.35 9.92
C ARG A 260 -16.98 -16.08 10.56
N CYS A 261 -16.79 -17.32 10.99
CA CYS A 261 -17.82 -18.08 11.68
C CYS A 261 -18.15 -17.47 13.05
N GLN A 262 -17.12 -17.09 13.82
CA GLN A 262 -17.30 -16.47 15.14
C GLN A 262 -18.00 -15.10 15.06
N LEU A 263 -17.77 -14.32 14.00
CA LEU A 263 -18.43 -13.03 13.79
C LEU A 263 -19.92 -13.16 13.43
N LYS A 264 -20.34 -14.27 12.80
CA LYS A 264 -21.75 -14.50 12.44
C LYS A 264 -22.61 -15.01 13.61
N LYS A 265 -21.98 -15.45 14.71
CA LYS A 265 -22.65 -15.91 15.94
C LYS A 265 -22.84 -14.81 16.99
N LYS A 266 -22.31 -13.60 16.77
CA LYS A 266 -22.59 -12.39 17.57
C LYS A 266 -23.72 -11.59 16.92
#